data_AF-A0A1W2LPX7-F1
#
_entry.id   AF-A0A1W2LPX7-F1
#
_cell.length_a   1.000
_cell.length_b   1.000
_cell.length_c   1.000
_cell.angle_alpha   90.00
_cell.angle_beta   90.00
_cell.angle_gamma   90.00
#
_symmetry.space_group_name_H-M   'P 1'
#
loop_
_entity.id
_entity.type
_entity.pdbx_description
1 polymer ?
#
loop_
_entity_poly.entity_id
_entity_poly.type
_entity_poly.pdbx_seq_one_letter_code
_entity_poly.pdbx_strand_id
1 'polypeptide(L)'
;MLISQRPALGEETVNETRSRFTIEPLEPGFGYTLGNSLRRTLLSSIPGAAVTSIRIDGVLHEFTTVPGVKEDVTDIILNLKELVVSSEEDEPVTMYLRKQGPGEVTAADIVPPAGVTVHNPDLHIASLNGKGKLEIELVVERGR
;
A
#
# COMPACT_ATOMS: atom_id res chain seq x y z
N MET A 1 10.72 7.94 -42.77
CA MET A 1 9.94 9.07 -42.23
C MET A 1 10.91 9.98 -41.48
N LEU A 2 10.93 11.28 -41.79
CA LEU A 2 11.68 12.26 -41.03
C LEU A 2 10.85 12.65 -39.81
N ILE A 3 11.36 12.42 -38.60
CA ILE A 3 10.75 12.97 -37.38
C ILE A 3 10.93 14.49 -37.45
N SER A 4 9.82 15.23 -37.57
CA SER A 4 9.84 16.67 -37.82
C SER A 4 10.45 17.45 -36.65
N GLN A 5 10.17 17.01 -35.41
CA GLN A 5 10.73 17.57 -34.18
C GLN A 5 10.84 16.48 -33.12
N ARG A 6 11.96 16.44 -32.40
CA ARG A 6 12.18 15.46 -31.32
C ARG A 6 11.27 15.81 -30.12
N PRO A 7 10.46 14.86 -29.61
CA PRO A 7 9.70 15.08 -28.38
C PRO A 7 10.64 15.27 -27.17
N ALA A 8 10.29 16.18 -26.28
CA ALA A 8 10.92 16.40 -24.99
C ALA A 8 9.99 15.95 -23.86
N LEU A 9 10.58 15.55 -22.73
CA LEU A 9 9.87 15.23 -21.48
C LEU A 9 10.13 16.35 -20.49
N GLY A 10 9.07 17.04 -20.08
CA GLY A 10 9.09 17.97 -18.94
C GLY A 10 8.50 17.30 -17.70
N GLU A 11 9.04 17.63 -16.52
CA GLU A 11 8.51 17.23 -15.23
C GLU A 11 8.14 18.48 -14.42
N GLU A 12 6.95 18.46 -13.84
CA GLU A 12 6.45 19.40 -12.85
C GLU A 12 6.18 18.62 -11.55
N THR A 13 7.04 18.77 -10.55
CA THR A 13 6.85 18.15 -9.24
C THR A 13 5.76 18.90 -8.47
N VAL A 14 4.68 18.20 -8.08
CA VAL A 14 3.56 18.78 -7.31
C VAL A 14 3.81 18.63 -5.82
N ASN A 15 4.26 17.46 -5.39
CA ASN A 15 4.76 17.17 -4.04
C ASN A 15 5.69 15.94 -4.09
N GLU A 16 6.15 15.44 -2.93
CA GLU A 16 7.13 14.35 -2.84
C GLU A 16 6.69 13.04 -3.52
N THR A 17 5.38 12.74 -3.57
CA THR A 17 4.84 11.49 -4.14
C THR A 17 3.97 11.73 -5.37
N ARG A 18 3.94 12.95 -5.91
CA ARG A 18 3.12 13.33 -7.06
C ARG A 18 3.89 14.26 -8.01
N SER A 19 4.11 13.78 -9.23
CA SER A 19 4.65 14.57 -10.35
C SER A 19 3.69 14.58 -11.54
N ARG A 20 3.73 15.64 -12.35
CA ARG A 20 3.10 15.72 -13.67
C ARG A 20 4.18 15.71 -14.75
N PHE A 21 4.01 14.81 -15.71
CA PHE A 21 4.91 14.69 -16.86
C PHE A 21 4.22 15.17 -18.13
N THR A 22 4.92 15.99 -18.91
CA THR A 22 4.44 16.53 -20.20
C THR A 22 5.39 16.08 -21.30
N ILE A 23 4.86 15.42 -22.34
CA ILE A 23 5.65 14.98 -23.51
C ILE A 23 5.19 15.77 -24.73
N GLU A 24 6.07 16.60 -25.29
CA GLU A 24 5.75 17.45 -26.44
C GLU A 24 6.96 17.81 -27.32
N PRO A 25 6.76 18.15 -28.61
CA PRO A 25 5.54 17.91 -29.37
C PRO A 25 5.45 16.45 -29.83
N LEU A 26 4.23 15.94 -29.93
CA LEU A 26 3.94 14.64 -30.53
C LEU A 26 3.22 14.84 -31.86
N GLU A 27 3.43 13.93 -32.80
CA GLU A 27 2.63 13.89 -34.02
C GLU A 27 1.14 13.66 -33.67
N PRO A 28 0.20 14.25 -34.43
CA PRO A 28 -1.22 14.07 -34.19
C PRO A 28 -1.60 12.59 -34.05
N GLY A 29 -2.32 12.27 -32.96
CA GLY A 29 -2.74 10.91 -32.64
C GLY A 29 -1.80 10.12 -31.70
N PHE A 30 -0.50 10.41 -31.68
CA PHE A 30 0.45 9.68 -30.81
C PHE A 30 0.22 9.90 -29.32
N GLY A 31 -0.37 11.04 -28.93
CA GLY A 31 -0.75 11.30 -27.54
C GLY A 31 -1.68 10.24 -26.96
N TYR A 32 -2.67 9.77 -27.72
CA TYR A 32 -3.59 8.72 -27.28
C TYR A 32 -2.91 7.35 -27.21
N THR A 33 -2.12 7.01 -28.23
CA THR A 33 -1.39 5.75 -28.31
C THR A 33 -0.43 5.58 -27.13
N LEU A 34 0.36 6.62 -26.84
CA LEU A 34 1.31 6.61 -25.72
C LEU A 34 0.60 6.76 -24.38
N GLY A 35 -0.36 7.68 -24.25
CA GLY A 35 -1.01 8.00 -22.99
C GLY A 35 -1.71 6.80 -22.33
N ASN A 36 -2.52 6.06 -23.09
CA ASN A 36 -3.21 4.89 -22.54
C ASN A 36 -2.22 3.75 -22.20
N SER A 37 -1.22 3.54 -23.05
CA SER A 37 -0.19 2.52 -22.85
C SER A 37 0.62 2.82 -21.59
N LEU A 38 1.12 4.05 -21.43
CA LEU A 38 1.86 4.50 -20.25
C LEU A 38 1.02 4.39 -18.98
N ARG A 39 -0.24 4.85 -19.00
CA ARG A 39 -1.14 4.72 -17.85
C ARG A 39 -1.27 3.26 -17.40
N ARG A 40 -1.47 2.32 -18.33
CA ARG A 40 -1.60 0.89 -18.02
C ARG A 40 -0.29 0.32 -17.49
N THR A 41 0.84 0.63 -18.14
CA THR A 41 2.15 0.16 -17.69
C THR A 41 2.48 0.65 -16.29
N LEU A 42 2.23 1.92 -15.97
CA LEU A 42 2.50 2.48 -14.64
C LEU A 42 1.60 1.88 -13.55
N LEU A 43 0.33 1.56 -13.86
CA LEU A 43 -0.62 1.05 -12.87
C LEU A 43 -0.52 -0.47 -12.63
N SER A 44 0.01 -1.26 -13.57
CA SER A 44 -0.10 -2.72 -13.50
C SER A 44 1.17 -3.49 -13.87
N SER A 45 2.28 -2.82 -14.15
CA SER A 45 3.54 -3.47 -14.56
C SER A 45 4.71 -3.20 -13.62
N ILE A 46 4.54 -2.30 -12.65
CA ILE A 46 5.57 -1.99 -11.67
C ILE A 46 5.45 -3.01 -10.53
N PRO A 47 6.52 -3.78 -10.22
CA PRO A 47 6.48 -4.72 -9.11
C PRO A 47 6.37 -3.96 -7.78
N GLY A 48 5.50 -4.45 -6.90
CA GLY A 48 5.30 -3.93 -5.55
C GLY A 48 5.04 -5.06 -4.55
N ALA A 49 4.88 -4.71 -3.27
CA ALA A 49 4.45 -5.64 -2.23
C ALA A 49 3.23 -5.07 -1.51
N ALA A 50 2.32 -5.93 -1.09
CA ALA A 50 1.11 -5.54 -0.36
C ALA A 50 0.63 -6.70 0.53
N VAL A 51 -0.23 -6.38 1.49
CA VAL A 51 -0.89 -7.38 2.33
C VAL A 51 -1.91 -8.17 1.49
N THR A 52 -1.75 -9.49 1.42
CA THR A 52 -2.65 -10.39 0.66
C THR A 52 -3.69 -11.06 1.55
N SER A 53 -3.32 -11.38 2.78
CA SER A 53 -4.23 -11.97 3.76
C SER A 53 -3.90 -11.53 5.18
N ILE A 54 -4.91 -11.56 6.04
CA ILE A 54 -4.77 -11.27 7.46
C ILE A 54 -5.50 -12.33 8.28
N ARG A 55 -5.00 -12.62 9.48
CA ARG A 55 -5.69 -13.41 10.49
C ARG A 55 -5.72 -12.62 11.79
N ILE A 56 -6.92 -12.27 12.25
CA ILE A 56 -7.14 -11.55 13.50
C ILE A 56 -7.55 -12.56 14.57
N ASP A 57 -6.90 -12.54 15.73
CA ASP A 57 -7.25 -13.44 16.83
C ASP A 57 -8.67 -13.20 17.34
N GLY A 58 -9.41 -14.28 17.61
CA GLY A 58 -10.80 -14.24 18.07
C GLY A 58 -11.84 -13.81 17.03
N VAL A 59 -11.45 -13.57 15.76
CA VAL A 59 -12.35 -13.17 14.67
C VAL A 59 -12.53 -14.33 13.69
N LEU A 60 -13.79 -14.70 13.42
CA LEU A 60 -14.12 -15.77 12.48
C LEU A 60 -14.42 -15.28 11.06
N HIS A 61 -14.88 -14.03 10.91
CA HIS A 61 -15.21 -13.44 9.61
C HIS A 61 -15.16 -11.92 9.64
N GLU A 62 -15.06 -11.32 8.45
CA GLU A 62 -14.86 -9.88 8.23
C GLU A 62 -15.99 -8.97 8.70
N PHE A 63 -17.22 -9.48 8.85
CA PHE A 63 -18.38 -8.71 9.31
C PHE A 63 -18.59 -8.71 10.83
N THR A 64 -17.52 -8.89 11.61
CA THR A 64 -17.58 -8.87 13.08
C THR A 64 -16.87 -7.65 13.66
N THR A 65 -17.05 -7.45 14.96
CA THR A 65 -16.29 -6.47 15.74
C THR A 65 -15.23 -7.20 16.57
N VAL A 66 -14.12 -6.52 16.85
CA VAL A 66 -13.07 -7.04 17.72
C VAL A 66 -13.30 -6.52 19.14
N PRO A 67 -13.53 -7.39 20.14
CA PRO A 67 -13.72 -6.94 21.52
C PRO A 67 -12.53 -6.11 22.00
N GLY A 68 -12.80 -4.89 22.46
CA GLY A 68 -11.77 -4.02 22.98
C GLY A 68 -11.13 -3.07 21.96
N VAL A 69 -11.55 -3.13 20.69
CA VAL A 69 -11.15 -2.23 19.61
C VAL A 69 -12.33 -1.34 19.22
N LYS A 70 -12.07 -0.10 18.81
CA LYS A 70 -13.12 0.85 18.41
C LYS A 70 -13.62 0.59 16.98
N GLU A 71 -12.69 0.32 16.08
CA GLU A 71 -12.88 0.00 14.66
C GLU A 71 -13.45 -1.42 14.50
N ASP A 72 -14.30 -1.61 13.50
CA ASP A 72 -14.74 -2.95 13.14
C ASP A 72 -13.69 -3.66 12.25
N VAL A 73 -13.92 -4.94 11.93
CA VAL A 73 -12.94 -5.70 11.14
C VAL A 73 -12.81 -5.14 9.72
N THR A 74 -13.88 -4.59 9.12
CA THR A 74 -13.82 -3.95 7.80
C THR A 74 -12.98 -2.68 7.80
N ASP A 75 -13.12 -1.84 8.82
CA ASP A 75 -12.29 -0.65 9.02
C ASP A 75 -10.81 -1.04 9.14
N ILE A 76 -10.50 -2.06 9.95
CA ILE A 76 -9.13 -2.57 10.11
C ILE A 76 -8.59 -3.07 8.76
N ILE A 77 -9.38 -3.82 7.98
CA ILE A 77 -8.98 -4.29 6.65
C ILE A 77 -8.68 -3.11 5.72
N LEU A 78 -9.50 -2.06 5.73
CA LEU A 78 -9.30 -0.88 4.89
C LEU A 78 -8.02 -0.14 5.28
N ASN A 79 -7.80 0.09 6.58
CA ASN A 79 -6.58 0.72 7.08
C ASN A 79 -5.33 -0.11 6.70
N LEU A 80 -5.39 -1.43 6.85
CA LEU A 80 -4.28 -2.32 6.46
C LEU A 80 -4.00 -2.34 4.95
N LYS A 81 -4.99 -2.03 4.11
CA LYS A 81 -4.77 -1.86 2.65
C LYS A 81 -4.04 -0.58 2.29
N GLU A 82 -4.05 0.43 3.18
CA GLU A 82 -3.26 1.67 3.01
C GLU A 82 -1.81 1.51 3.48
N LEU A 83 -1.44 0.35 4.05
CA LEU A 83 -0.07 0.06 4.46
C LEU A 83 0.85 0.02 3.23
N VAL A 84 1.88 0.87 3.24
CA VAL A 84 2.90 0.90 2.18
C VAL A 84 4.09 0.06 2.64
N VAL A 85 4.27 -1.09 1.99
CA VAL A 85 5.29 -2.07 2.33
C VAL A 85 6.12 -2.45 1.10
N SER A 86 7.41 -2.69 1.29
CA SER A 86 8.27 -3.34 0.29
C SER A 86 8.85 -4.63 0.84
N SER A 87 8.94 -5.65 0.01
CA SER A 87 9.61 -6.92 0.31
C SER A 87 10.73 -7.17 -0.70
N GLU A 88 11.89 -7.60 -0.20
CA GLU A 88 12.99 -8.12 -1.01
C GLU A 88 12.81 -9.61 -1.35
N GLU A 89 11.94 -10.31 -0.60
CA GLU A 89 11.67 -11.73 -0.77
C GLU A 89 10.53 -11.97 -1.77
N ASP A 90 10.72 -12.90 -2.71
CA ASP A 90 9.71 -13.28 -3.70
C ASP A 90 8.66 -14.25 -3.15
N GLU A 91 8.93 -14.91 -2.02
CA GLU A 91 8.00 -15.79 -1.32
C GLU A 91 7.07 -15.00 -0.38
N PRO A 92 5.87 -15.52 -0.05
CA PRO A 92 4.99 -14.90 0.94
C PRO A 92 5.66 -14.78 2.30
N VAL A 93 5.65 -13.58 2.88
CA VAL A 93 6.27 -13.28 4.17
C VAL A 93 5.21 -12.94 5.21
N THR A 94 5.31 -13.56 6.39
CA THR A 94 4.40 -13.31 7.51
C THR A 94 4.95 -12.26 8.46
N MET A 95 4.13 -11.26 8.80
CA MET A 95 4.39 -10.23 9.81
C MET A 95 3.38 -10.33 10.96
N TYR A 96 3.74 -9.79 12.11
CA TYR A 96 2.87 -9.78 13.29
C TYR A 96 2.69 -8.37 13.83
N LEU A 97 1.44 -8.05 14.15
CA LEU A 97 1.04 -6.86 14.90
C LEU A 97 0.44 -7.31 16.22
N ARG A 98 1.04 -6.89 17.34
CA ARG A 98 0.55 -7.22 18.68
C ARG A 98 0.61 -5.99 19.58
N LYS A 99 -0.55 -5.56 20.08
CA LYS A 99 -0.64 -4.46 21.04
C LYS A 99 -1.71 -4.75 22.09
N GLN A 100 -1.41 -4.37 23.33
CA GLN A 100 -2.29 -4.56 24.47
C GLN A 100 -2.34 -3.30 25.32
N GLY A 101 -3.51 -3.02 25.89
CA GLY A 101 -3.76 -1.85 26.72
C GLY A 101 -4.30 -0.67 25.91
N PRO A 102 -4.78 0.38 26.59
CA PRO A 102 -5.40 1.52 25.94
C PRO A 102 -4.41 2.30 25.09
N GLY A 103 -4.81 2.69 23.87
CA GLY A 103 -3.99 3.52 22.98
C GLY A 103 -4.27 3.29 21.50
N GLU A 104 -3.62 4.08 20.65
CA GLU A 104 -3.67 3.92 19.19
C GLU A 104 -2.67 2.86 18.75
N VAL A 105 -3.07 2.03 17.79
CA VAL A 105 -2.27 1.04 17.09
C VAL A 105 -1.89 1.64 15.75
N THR A 106 -0.59 1.71 15.46
CA THR A 106 -0.03 2.29 14.24
C THR A 106 0.78 1.25 13.47
N ALA A 107 1.12 1.55 12.23
CA ALA A 107 1.99 0.67 11.43
C ALA A 107 3.38 0.48 12.04
N ALA A 108 3.85 1.41 12.87
CA ALA A 108 5.08 1.26 13.65
C ALA A 108 5.03 0.11 14.68
N ASP A 109 3.84 -0.32 15.10
CA ASP A 109 3.66 -1.44 16.03
C ASP A 109 3.77 -2.82 15.33
N ILE A 110 3.85 -2.84 13.99
CA ILE A 110 4.10 -4.05 13.21
C ILE A 110 5.58 -4.42 13.36
N VAL A 111 5.85 -5.71 13.59
CA VAL A 111 7.22 -6.23 13.63
C VAL A 111 7.54 -6.86 12.28
N PRO A 112 8.22 -6.14 11.36
CA PRO A 112 8.63 -6.70 10.08
C PRO A 112 9.82 -7.67 10.28
N PRO A 113 9.85 -8.81 9.58
CA PRO A 113 11.03 -9.64 9.48
C PRO A 113 12.10 -8.97 8.60
N ALA A 114 13.29 -9.58 8.55
CA ALA A 114 14.34 -9.12 7.64
C ALA A 114 13.85 -9.12 6.18
N GLY A 115 14.29 -8.16 5.38
CA GLY A 115 13.90 -8.04 3.97
C GLY A 115 12.53 -7.39 3.74
N VAL A 116 11.76 -7.07 4.79
CA VAL A 116 10.49 -6.32 4.68
C VAL A 116 10.62 -4.95 5.34
N THR A 117 10.12 -3.90 4.66
CA THR A 117 10.16 -2.52 5.16
C THR A 117 8.79 -1.87 5.07
N VAL A 118 8.36 -1.26 6.17
CA VAL A 118 7.15 -0.43 6.26
C VAL A 118 7.53 1.03 6.06
N HIS A 119 6.90 1.71 5.09
CA HIS A 119 7.27 3.07 4.67
C HIS A 119 6.45 4.18 5.32
N ASN A 120 5.26 3.87 5.83
CA ASN A 120 4.35 4.80 6.52
C ASN A 120 4.07 4.36 7.97
N PRO A 121 5.06 4.42 8.87
CA PRO A 121 4.93 3.92 10.25
C PRO A 121 3.89 4.66 11.09
N ASP A 122 3.52 5.88 10.70
CA ASP A 122 2.51 6.74 11.31
C ASP A 122 1.07 6.39 10.95
N LEU A 123 0.86 5.47 9.99
CA LEU A 123 -0.48 5.04 9.58
C LEU A 123 -1.25 4.47 10.77
N HIS A 124 -2.42 5.05 11.05
CA HIS A 124 -3.36 4.55 12.04
C HIS A 124 -3.99 3.23 11.57
N ILE A 125 -3.99 2.22 12.43
CA ILE A 125 -4.61 0.92 12.15
C ILE A 125 -5.88 0.74 12.97
N ALA A 126 -5.80 0.96 14.29
CA ALA A 126 -6.91 0.71 15.21
C ALA A 126 -6.72 1.44 16.55
N SER A 127 -7.77 1.53 17.36
CA SER A 127 -7.80 2.17 18.67
C SER A 127 -8.23 1.17 19.74
N LEU A 128 -7.40 0.94 20.75
CA LEU A 128 -7.65 0.01 21.86
C LEU A 128 -8.23 0.71 23.08
N ASN A 129 -9.21 0.08 23.72
CA ASN A 129 -9.73 0.52 25.01
C ASN A 129 -8.93 -0.06 26.19
N GLY A 130 -9.33 0.25 27.43
CA GLY A 130 -8.57 -0.09 28.65
C GLY A 130 -8.25 -1.58 28.88
N LYS A 131 -8.98 -2.50 28.24
CA LYS A 131 -8.70 -3.95 28.27
C LYS A 131 -8.50 -4.52 26.86
N GLY A 132 -8.31 -3.66 25.86
CA GLY A 132 -8.15 -4.04 24.47
C GLY A 132 -6.87 -4.82 24.24
N LYS A 133 -6.97 -5.88 23.44
CA LYS A 133 -5.86 -6.67 22.94
C LYS A 133 -6.12 -6.90 21.47
N LEU A 134 -5.12 -6.60 20.64
CA LEU A 134 -5.18 -6.83 19.21
C LEU A 134 -3.96 -7.64 18.79
N GLU A 135 -4.21 -8.79 18.18
CA GLU A 135 -3.21 -9.65 17.57
C GLU A 135 -3.64 -9.93 16.12
N ILE A 136 -2.81 -9.50 15.18
CA ILE A 136 -3.01 -9.70 13.75
C ILE A 136 -1.76 -10.35 13.16
N GLU A 137 -1.95 -11.43 12.41
CA GLU A 137 -0.97 -11.97 11.48
C GLU A 137 -1.27 -11.41 10.09
N LEU A 138 -0.26 -10.86 9.42
CA LEU A 138 -0.38 -10.31 8.07
C LEU A 138 0.53 -11.10 7.14
N VAL A 139 0.04 -11.46 5.96
CA VAL A 139 0.88 -12.04 4.90
C VAL A 139 1.10 -10.98 3.83
N VAL A 140 2.37 -10.73 3.51
CA VAL A 140 2.80 -9.82 2.46
C VAL A 140 3.38 -10.63 1.32
N GLU A 141 2.93 -10.34 0.11
CA GLU A 141 3.45 -10.97 -1.11
C GLU A 141 3.84 -9.90 -2.12
N ARG A 142 4.76 -10.26 -3.01
CA ARG A 142 5.14 -9.43 -4.16
C ARG A 142 4.22 -9.70 -5.34
N GLY A 143 3.84 -8.64 -6.03
CA GLY A 143 2.93 -8.71 -7.17
C GLY A 143 3.10 -7.54 -8.14
N ARG A 144 2.16 -7.42 -9.08
CA ARG A 144 2.03 -6.31 -10.04
C ARG A 144 0.57 -5.91 -10.18
#